data_AF-A0A9E0GX91-F1
#
_entry.id   AF-A0A9E0GX91-F1
#
_cell.length_a   1.000
_cell.length_b   1.000
_cell.length_c   1.000
_cell.angle_alpha   90.00
_cell.angle_beta   90.00
_cell.angle_gamma   90.00
#
_symmetry.space_group_name_H-M   'P 1'
#
loop_
_entity.id
_entity.type
_entity.pdbx_description
1 polymer ?
#
loop_
_entity_poly.entity_id
_entity_poly.type
_entity_poly.pdbx_seq_one_letter_code
_entity_poly.pdbx_strand_id
1 'polypeptide(L)' 'MREWQVQRRERTRQLIELGGLVVKAGLVELADDDRATLYGAFLTVAAKLRGDEREQALMLWKRKGKRAFENE' A
#
# COMPACT_ATOMS: atom_id res chain seq x y z
N MET A 1 20.95 18.03 13.21
CA MET A 1 20.86 17.37 11.88
C MET A 1 20.29 18.39 10.90
N ARG A 2 20.80 18.52 9.66
CA ARG A 2 20.21 19.49 8.70
C ARG A 2 18.79 19.03 8.34
N GLU A 3 17.84 19.95 8.22
CA GLU A 3 16.41 19.67 7.98
C GLU A 3 16.18 18.71 6.81
N TRP A 4 16.89 18.90 5.69
CA TRP A 4 16.81 18.03 4.51
C TRP A 4 17.14 16.55 4.81
N GLN A 5 18.05 16.29 5.76
CA GLN A 5 18.43 14.93 6.13
C GLN A 5 17.33 14.23 6.94
N VAL A 6 16.58 14.99 7.75
CA VAL A 6 15.43 14.47 8.49
C VAL A 6 14.33 14.10 7.50
N GLN A 7 13.97 15.03 6.60
CA GLN A 7 12.95 14.81 5.56
C GLN A 7 13.29 13.61 4.66
N ARG A 8 14.57 13.44 4.29
CA ARG A 8 15.00 12.29 3.48
C ARG A 8 14.83 10.97 4.23
N ARG A 9 15.16 10.92 5.53
CA ARG A 9 14.98 9.70 6.33
C ARG A 9 13.51 9.36 6.48
N GLU A 10 12.67 10.34 6.76
CA GLU A 10 11.21 10.15 6.88
C GLU A 10 10.61 9.65 5.58
N ARG A 11 10.96 10.26 4.44
CA ARG A 11 10.52 9.79 3.11
C ARG A 11 10.96 8.35 2.84
N THR A 12 12.21 8.02 3.15
CA THR A 12 12.76 6.67 2.92
C THR A 12 12.02 5.65 3.80
N ARG A 13 11.81 5.97 5.08
CA ARG A 13 11.05 5.13 6.01
C ARG A 13 9.64 4.89 5.48
N GLN A 14 8.93 5.95 5.08
CA GLN A 14 7.58 5.86 4.54
C GLN A 14 7.51 4.96 3.30
N LEU A 15 8.45 5.11 2.35
CA LEU A 15 8.47 4.29 1.15
C LEU A 15 8.77 2.82 1.46
N ILE A 16 9.65 2.55 2.44
CA ILE A 16 9.94 1.18 2.90
C ILE A 16 8.70 0.56 3.56
N GLU A 17 8.02 1.30 4.44
CA GLU A 17 6.80 0.84 5.09
C GLU A 17 5.71 0.49 4.06
N LEU A 18 5.51 1.36 3.06
CA LEU A 18 4.58 1.10 1.96
C LEU A 18 4.99 -0.12 1.13
N GLY A 19 6.28 -0.27 0.82
CA GLY A 19 6.80 -1.46 0.12
C GLY A 19 6.60 -2.74 0.94
N GLY A 20 6.77 -2.67 2.27
CA GLY A 20 6.52 -3.78 3.19
C GLY A 20 5.07 -4.28 3.16
N LEU A 21 4.10 -3.39 2.92
CA LEU A 21 2.69 -3.80 2.76
C LEU A 21 2.48 -4.66 1.50
N VAL A 22 3.23 -4.40 0.42
CA VAL A 22 3.15 -5.19 -0.82
C VAL A 22 3.62 -6.61 -0.58
N VAL A 23 4.74 -6.76 0.14
CA VAL A 23 5.31 -8.07 0.52
C VAL A 23 4.37 -8.81 1.47
N LYS A 24 3.90 -8.14 2.53
CA LYS A 24 2.99 -8.72 3.54
C LYS A 24 1.65 -9.18 2.95
N ALA A 25 1.17 -8.50 1.91
CA ALA A 25 -0.03 -8.90 1.17
C ALA A 25 0.20 -10.09 0.22
N GLY A 26 1.42 -10.64 0.15
CA GLY A 26 1.80 -11.74 -0.75
C GLY A 26 1.87 -11.35 -2.22
N LEU A 27 1.77 -10.05 -2.53
CA LEU A 27 1.62 -9.60 -3.92
C LEU A 27 2.89 -9.80 -4.75
N VAL A 28 4.07 -9.76 -4.12
CA VAL A 28 5.34 -10.01 -4.83
C VAL A 28 5.39 -11.44 -5.35
N GLU A 29 5.04 -12.42 -4.52
CA GLU A 29 5.02 -13.83 -4.92
C GLU A 29 3.89 -14.11 -5.93
N LEU A 30 2.68 -13.61 -5.65
CA LEU A 30 1.51 -13.84 -6.50
C LEU A 30 1.61 -13.19 -7.89
N ALA A 31 2.39 -12.12 -8.01
CA ALA A 31 2.62 -11.42 -9.27
C ALA A 31 3.98 -11.74 -9.92
N ASP A 32 4.76 -12.68 -9.36
CA ASP A 32 6.11 -13.02 -9.83
C ASP A 32 7.05 -11.80 -9.94
N ASP A 33 6.95 -10.89 -8.97
CA ASP A 33 7.62 -9.57 -8.94
C ASP A 33 7.41 -8.71 -10.21
N ASP A 34 6.36 -8.99 -11.00
CA ASP A 34 6.06 -8.22 -12.20
C ASP A 34 5.50 -6.83 -11.83
N ARG A 35 6.36 -5.83 -11.98
CA ARG A 35 6.06 -4.44 -11.61
C ARG A 35 4.91 -3.85 -12.42
N ALA A 36 4.74 -4.27 -13.68
CA ALA A 36 3.64 -3.79 -14.51
C ALA A 36 2.29 -4.28 -13.98
N THR A 37 2.22 -5.55 -13.59
CA THR A 37 1.05 -6.17 -12.96
C THR A 37 0.72 -5.52 -11.62
N LEU A 38 1.72 -5.35 -10.74
CA LEU A 38 1.52 -4.65 -9.46
C LEU A 38 1.02 -3.22 -9.66
N TYR A 39 1.61 -2.50 -10.62
CA TYR A 39 1.19 -1.14 -10.93
C TYR A 39 -0.25 -1.10 -11.49
N GLY A 40 -0.62 -2.02 -12.39
CA GLY A 40 -1.99 -2.16 -12.89
C GLY A 40 -3.00 -2.45 -11.78
N ALA A 41 -2.66 -3.30 -10.81
CA ALA A 41 -3.48 -3.56 -9.63
C ALA A 41 -3.68 -2.29 -8.79
N PHE A 42 -2.61 -1.53 -8.52
CA PHE A 42 -2.72 -0.27 -7.79
C PHE A 42 -3.52 0.79 -8.56
N LEU A 43 -3.42 0.85 -9.89
CA LEU A 43 -4.25 1.72 -10.72
C LEU A 43 -5.75 1.37 -10.59
N THR A 44 -6.08 0.08 -10.49
CA THR A 44 -7.45 -0.38 -10.26
C THR A 44 -7.98 0.08 -8.89
N VAL A 45 -7.17 -0.03 -7.84
CA VAL A 45 -7.49 0.50 -6.51
C VAL A 45 -7.70 2.02 -6.56
N ALA A 46 -6.80 2.74 -7.23
CA ALA A 46 -6.88 4.18 -7.37
C ALA A 46 -8.13 4.63 -8.15
N ALA A 47 -8.52 3.89 -9.19
CA ALA A 47 -9.76 4.13 -9.93
C ALA A 47 -10.99 3.96 -9.02
N LYS A 48 -11.04 2.88 -8.21
CA LYS A 48 -12.13 2.65 -7.26
C LYS A 48 -12.26 3.79 -6.24
N LEU A 49 -11.12 4.32 -5.77
CA LEU A 49 -11.10 5.44 -4.82
C LEU A 49 -11.42 6.80 -5.42
N ARG A 50 -11.39 6.94 -6.74
CA ARG A 50 -11.83 8.16 -7.44
C ARG A 50 -13.33 8.17 -7.76
N GLY A 51 -14.01 7.03 -7.63
CA GLY A 51 -15.45 6.91 -7.87
C GLY A 51 -16.31 7.11 -6.63
N ASP A 52 -17.63 7.02 -6.81
CA ASP A 52 -18.63 7.35 -5.79
C ASP A 52 -18.64 6.38 -4.59
N GLU A 53 -18.15 5.15 -4.77
CA GLU A 53 -18.07 4.13 -3.71
C GLU A 53 -16.82 4.24 -2.82
N ARG A 54 -16.06 5.34 -2.92
CA ARG A 54 -14.79 5.54 -2.19
C ARG A 54 -14.91 5.27 -0.70
N GLU A 55 -15.92 5.83 -0.03
CA GLU A 55 -16.07 5.72 1.43
C GLU A 55 -16.35 4.29 1.88
N GLN A 56 -17.24 3.60 1.17
CA GLN A 56 -17.55 2.20 1.44
C GLN A 56 -16.33 1.30 1.21
N ALA A 57 -15.60 1.52 0.10
CA ALA A 57 -14.36 0.80 -0.19
C ALA A 57 -13.32 0.99 0.91
N LEU A 58 -13.07 2.24 1.34
CA LEU A 58 -12.13 2.55 2.43
C LEU A 58 -12.54 1.90 3.74
N MET A 59 -13.83 1.95 4.10
CA MET A 59 -14.33 1.32 5.33
C MET A 59 -14.08 -0.19 5.34
N LEU A 60 -14.41 -0.87 4.24
CA LEU A 60 -14.23 -2.31 4.11
C LEU A 60 -12.75 -2.71 4.13
N TRP A 61 -11.91 -2.01 3.38
CA TRP A 61 -10.47 -2.28 3.32
C TRP A 61 -9.77 -1.99 4.64
N LYS A 62 -10.13 -0.92 5.35
CA LYS A 62 -9.59 -0.62 6.69
C LYS A 62 -9.92 -1.75 7.67
N ARG A 63 -11.16 -2.25 7.66
CA ARG A 63 -11.57 -3.38 8.51
C ARG A 63 -10.85 -4.68 8.14
N LYS A 64 -10.68 -4.95 6.85
CA LYS A 64 -9.94 -6.14 6.37
C LYS A 64 -8.47 -6.06 6.77
N GLY A 65 -7.81 -4.94 6.52
CA GLY A 65 -6.42 -4.70 6.87
C GLY A 65 -6.16 -4.84 8.36
N LYS A 66 -6.99 -4.20 9.21
CA LYS A 66 -6.87 -4.33 10.67
C LYS A 66 -6.88 -5.79 11.13
N ARG A 67 -7.84 -6.59 10.65
CA ARG A 67 -7.91 -8.03 10.99
C ARG A 67 -6.72 -8.83 10.48
N ALA A 68 -6.21 -8.51 9.28
CA ALA A 68 -5.03 -9.17 8.74
C ALA A 68 -3.79 -8.89 9.61
N PHE A 69 -3.62 -7.65 10.07
CA PHE A 69 -2.54 -7.27 10.99
C PHE A 69 -2.66 -7.91 12.37
N GLU A 70 -3.87 -8.14 12.88
CA GLU A 70 -4.09 -8.78 14.18
C GLU A 70 -3.79 -10.28 14.18
N ASN A 71 -3.79 -10.91 12.99
CA ASN A 71 -3.61 -12.36 12.80
C ASN A 71 -2.17 -12.75 12.39
N GLU A 72 -1.24 -11.81 12.39
CA GLU A 72 0.17 -11.99 12.00
C GLU A 72 1.08 -11.81 13.23
#